data_AF-A0A840QNT1-F1
#
_entry.id   AF-A0A840QNT1-F1
#
_cell.length_a   1.000
_cell.length_b   1.000
_cell.length_c   1.000
_cell.angle_alpha   90.00
_cell.angle_beta   90.00
_cell.angle_gamma   90.00
#
_symmetry.space_group_name_H-M   'P 1'
#
loop_
_entity.id
_entity.type
_entity.pdbx_description
1 polymer ?
#
loop_
_entity_poly.entity_id
_entity_poly.type
_entity_poly.pdbx_seq_one_letter_code
_entity_poly.pdbx_strand_id
1 'polypeptide(L)'
;MTNHKRFAVIMAVIFCFMSFTQVGAEEDTYMQQYGQEMKCEAIKPHIEYYHELLIERFTPDRLEEWKDVVRERHQIIKKVRQDKGEGEIEWNDGLREKYETLHKKFSEAVKARDEEELKRIIPSLIDWQKEWNEYYKQKTSE
;
A
#
# COMPACT_ATOMS: atom_id res chain seq x y z
N MET A 1 12.56 53.19 39.98
CA MET A 1 12.07 51.78 40.03
C MET A 1 11.52 51.31 38.68
N THR A 2 12.28 51.45 37.59
CA THR A 2 11.74 51.36 36.21
C THR A 2 12.48 50.39 35.29
N ASN A 3 13.51 49.68 35.78
CA ASN A 3 14.32 48.78 34.95
C ASN A 3 14.02 47.28 35.16
N HIS A 4 13.37 46.88 36.26
CA HIS A 4 12.99 45.46 36.46
C HIS A 4 11.73 45.04 35.69
N LYS A 5 10.78 45.95 35.49
CA LYS A 5 9.54 45.62 34.76
C LYS A 5 9.76 45.41 33.25
N ARG A 6 10.79 46.04 32.67
CA ARG A 6 11.13 45.91 31.25
C ARG A 6 11.88 44.61 30.95
N PHE A 7 12.72 44.14 31.87
CA PHE A 7 13.42 42.86 31.74
C PHE A 7 12.48 41.65 31.84
N ALA A 8 11.46 41.72 32.72
CA ALA A 8 10.47 40.65 32.87
C ALA A 8 9.62 40.43 31.61
N VAL A 9 9.28 41.50 30.89
CA VAL A 9 8.49 41.42 29.65
C VAL A 9 9.31 40.83 28.50
N ILE A 10 10.60 41.17 28.39
CA ILE A 10 11.47 40.64 27.33
C ILE A 10 11.75 39.13 27.55
N MET A 11 11.92 38.69 28.80
CA MET A 11 12.10 37.26 29.11
C MET A 11 10.82 36.43 28.88
N ALA A 12 9.63 37.03 29.02
CA ALA A 12 8.36 36.32 28.75
C ALA A 12 8.11 36.07 27.24
N VAL A 13 8.62 36.94 26.36
CA VAL A 13 8.46 36.78 24.90
C VAL A 13 9.41 35.71 24.34
N ILE A 14 10.61 35.58 24.92
CA ILE A 14 11.59 34.57 24.47
C ILE A 14 11.17 33.15 24.90
N PHE A 15 10.50 33.00 26.04
CA PHE A 15 10.01 31.69 26.50
C PHE A 15 8.83 31.13 25.68
N CYS A 16 8.13 31.99 24.92
CA CYS A 16 7.03 31.55 24.05
C CYS A 16 7.48 30.93 22.72
N PHE A 17 8.76 31.07 22.32
CA PHE A 17 9.25 30.52 21.06
C PHE A 17 9.88 29.12 21.17
N MET A 18 10.09 28.59 22.39
CA MET A 18 10.65 27.24 22.58
C MET A 18 9.60 26.14 22.76
N SER A 19 8.33 26.44 22.51
CA SER A 19 7.25 25.44 22.44
C SER A 19 6.82 25.13 21.00
N PHE A 20 7.73 25.28 20.03
CA PHE A 20 7.62 24.49 18.81
C PHE A 20 8.02 23.06 19.17
N THR A 21 7.07 22.34 19.75
CA THR A 21 7.12 20.88 19.77
C THR A 21 7.30 20.46 18.32
N GLN A 22 8.49 19.94 18.05
CA GLN A 22 8.76 19.03 16.96
C GLN A 22 7.67 17.97 16.98
N VAL A 23 6.59 18.19 16.21
CA VAL A 23 5.73 17.11 15.75
C VAL A 23 6.60 16.37 14.75
N GLY A 24 7.47 15.50 15.29
CA GLY A 24 7.91 14.35 14.54
C GLY A 24 6.63 13.60 14.21
N ALA A 25 6.07 13.87 13.04
CA ALA A 25 5.15 12.94 12.43
C ALA A 25 5.96 11.65 12.28
N GLU A 26 5.74 10.72 13.21
CA GLU A 26 5.99 9.29 13.03
C GLU A 26 5.11 8.80 11.86
N GLU A 27 5.35 9.31 10.64
CA GLU A 27 4.65 8.85 9.44
C GLU A 27 5.22 7.48 9.00
N ASP A 28 6.44 7.14 9.44
CA ASP A 28 7.10 5.87 9.13
C ASP A 28 6.56 4.68 9.94
N THR A 29 6.03 4.91 11.16
CA THR A 29 5.54 3.83 12.02
C THR A 29 4.16 3.31 11.58
N TYR A 30 3.36 4.15 10.92
CA TYR A 30 2.00 3.76 10.51
C TYR A 30 2.00 2.76 9.35
N MET A 31 3.00 2.79 8.46
CA MET A 31 3.10 1.86 7.32
C MET A 31 3.90 0.59 7.65
N GLN A 32 4.80 0.63 8.64
CA GLN A 32 5.56 -0.55 9.07
C GLN A 32 4.65 -1.63 9.70
N GLN A 33 3.48 -1.24 10.21
CA GLN A 33 2.46 -2.14 10.74
C GLN A 33 1.58 -2.81 9.65
N TYR A 34 1.45 -2.22 8.46
CA TYR A 34 0.66 -2.82 7.36
C TYR A 34 1.41 -3.92 6.59
N GLY A 35 2.72 -4.06 6.81
CA GLY A 35 3.49 -5.22 6.35
C GLY A 35 3.21 -6.49 7.16
N GLN A 36 2.62 -6.35 8.34
CA GLN A 36 2.22 -7.44 9.21
C GLN A 36 0.73 -7.73 8.98
N GLU A 37 0.44 -8.53 7.95
CA GLU A 37 -0.81 -9.27 7.83
C GLU A 37 -2.10 -8.43 7.92
N MET A 38 -2.60 -7.95 6.77
CA MET A 38 -4.06 -7.89 6.58
C MET A 38 -4.61 -9.33 6.56
N LYS A 39 -4.61 -9.98 7.73
CA LYS A 39 -5.35 -11.20 8.09
C LYS A 39 -6.85 -10.94 8.23
N CYS A 40 -7.31 -9.73 7.95
CA CYS A 40 -8.73 -9.43 7.94
C CYS A 40 -9.32 -9.86 6.60
N GLU A 41 -9.66 -11.15 6.47
CA GLU A 41 -10.40 -11.67 5.30
C GLU A 41 -11.68 -10.85 5.03
N ALA A 42 -12.22 -10.17 6.05
CA ALA A 42 -13.36 -9.25 5.90
C ALA A 42 -13.06 -7.99 5.06
N ILE A 43 -11.82 -7.44 5.07
CA ILE A 43 -11.52 -6.22 4.30
C ILE A 43 -11.20 -6.54 2.83
N LYS A 44 -10.78 -7.77 2.54
CA LYS A 44 -10.32 -8.18 1.21
C LYS A 44 -11.34 -7.89 0.09
N PRO A 45 -12.65 -8.22 0.21
CA PRO A 45 -13.62 -7.90 -0.83
C PRO A 45 -13.73 -6.39 -1.11
N HIS A 46 -13.57 -5.54 -0.10
CA HIS A 46 -13.60 -4.09 -0.27
C HIS A 46 -12.39 -3.58 -1.06
N ILE A 47 -11.20 -4.14 -0.77
CA ILE A 47 -9.98 -3.80 -1.50
C ILE A 47 -10.09 -4.27 -2.96
N GLU A 48 -10.58 -5.49 -3.19
CA GLU A 48 -10.75 -6.00 -4.55
C GLU A 48 -11.75 -5.16 -5.36
N TYR A 49 -12.88 -4.80 -4.75
CA TYR A 49 -13.86 -3.91 -5.38
C TYR A 49 -13.30 -2.51 -5.65
N TYR A 50 -12.49 -1.97 -4.74
CA TYR A 50 -11.81 -0.68 -4.95
C TYR A 50 -10.88 -0.71 -6.18
N HIS A 51 -10.10 -1.78 -6.35
CA HIS A 51 -9.25 -1.94 -7.53
C HIS A 51 -10.09 -2.09 -8.80
N GLU A 52 -11.21 -2.85 -8.74
CA GLU A 52 -12.11 -3.00 -9.88
C GLU A 52 -12.66 -1.64 -10.36
N LEU A 53 -13.10 -0.78 -9.43
CA LEU A 53 -13.59 0.56 -9.75
C LEU A 53 -12.51 1.45 -10.40
N LEU A 54 -11.26 1.35 -9.93
CA LEU A 54 -10.16 2.11 -10.52
C LEU A 54 -9.82 1.61 -11.92
N ILE A 55 -9.83 0.29 -12.12
CA ILE A 55 -9.58 -0.32 -13.44
C ILE A 55 -10.70 0.02 -14.41
N GLU A 56 -11.97 -0.07 -13.99
CA GLU A 56 -13.11 0.35 -14.80
C GLU A 56 -13.01 1.83 -15.20
N ARG A 57 -12.54 2.70 -14.28
CA ARG A 57 -12.39 4.13 -14.55
C ARG A 57 -11.24 4.45 -15.50
N PHE A 58 -10.08 3.85 -15.32
CA PHE A 58 -8.83 4.29 -15.97
C PHE A 58 -8.34 3.37 -17.09
N THR A 59 -8.70 2.10 -17.08
CA THR A 59 -8.32 1.08 -18.07
C THR A 59 -9.46 0.09 -18.32
N PRO A 60 -10.64 0.57 -18.76
CA PRO A 60 -11.85 -0.26 -18.87
C PRO A 60 -11.70 -1.45 -19.84
N ASP A 61 -10.84 -1.31 -20.84
CA ASP A 61 -10.50 -2.36 -21.82
C ASP A 61 -9.82 -3.58 -21.17
N ARG A 62 -9.22 -3.40 -19.98
CA ARG A 62 -8.56 -4.47 -19.21
C ARG A 62 -9.38 -4.98 -18.02
N LEU A 63 -10.63 -4.53 -17.86
CA LEU A 63 -11.46 -4.90 -16.71
C LEU A 63 -11.72 -6.41 -16.62
N GLU A 64 -12.06 -7.04 -17.74
CA GLU A 64 -12.29 -8.49 -17.77
C GLU A 64 -11.00 -9.28 -17.53
N GLU A 65 -9.86 -8.80 -18.08
CA GLU A 65 -8.55 -9.38 -17.80
C GLU A 65 -8.23 -9.33 -16.30
N TRP A 66 -8.49 -8.20 -15.63
CA TRP A 66 -8.31 -8.07 -14.19
C TRP A 66 -9.14 -9.10 -13.41
N LYS A 67 -10.43 -9.25 -13.73
CA LYS A 67 -11.31 -10.21 -13.05
C LYS A 67 -10.81 -11.64 -13.19
N ASP A 68 -10.30 -11.99 -14.37
CA ASP A 68 -9.74 -13.32 -14.61
C ASP A 68 -8.45 -13.55 -13.82
N VAL A 69 -7.57 -12.56 -13.76
CA VAL A 69 -6.33 -12.60 -12.97
C VAL A 69 -6.62 -12.76 -11.47
N VAL A 70 -7.59 -12.01 -10.92
CA VAL A 70 -7.99 -12.14 -9.51
C VAL A 70 -8.57 -13.52 -9.22
N ARG A 71 -9.42 -14.03 -10.12
CA ARG A 71 -10.04 -15.35 -9.99
C ARG A 71 -9.00 -16.47 -10.00
N GLU A 72 -8.04 -16.40 -10.92
CA GLU A 72 -6.92 -17.35 -10.96
C GLU A 72 -6.08 -17.27 -9.68
N ARG A 73 -5.77 -16.05 -9.20
CA ARG A 73 -5.05 -15.85 -7.94
C ARG A 73 -5.75 -16.52 -6.76
N HIS A 74 -7.07 -16.40 -6.67
CA HIS A 74 -7.86 -17.07 -5.62
C HIS A 74 -7.76 -18.59 -5.70
N GLN A 75 -7.79 -19.16 -6.91
CA GLN A 75 -7.63 -20.60 -7.12
C GLN A 75 -6.23 -21.07 -6.69
N ILE A 76 -5.19 -20.33 -7.07
CA ILE A 76 -3.81 -20.63 -6.69
C ILE A 76 -3.64 -20.56 -5.17
N ILE A 77 -4.07 -19.48 -4.52
CA ILE A 77 -3.98 -19.34 -3.06
C ILE A 77 -4.70 -20.48 -2.35
N LYS A 78 -5.90 -20.85 -2.83
CA LYS A 78 -6.66 -21.99 -2.29
C LYS A 78 -5.86 -23.29 -2.40
N LYS A 79 -5.25 -23.54 -3.56
CA LYS A 79 -4.43 -24.74 -3.79
C LYS A 79 -3.16 -24.76 -2.93
N VAL A 80 -2.42 -23.65 -2.85
CA VAL A 80 -1.23 -23.53 -1.98
C VAL A 80 -1.59 -23.83 -0.52
N ARG A 81 -2.70 -23.27 -0.02
CA ARG A 81 -3.19 -23.53 1.36
C ARG A 81 -3.60 -24.99 1.57
N GLN A 82 -4.08 -25.68 0.54
CA GLN A 82 -4.41 -27.11 0.61
C GLN A 82 -3.14 -27.98 0.65
N ASP A 83 -2.15 -27.68 -0.19
CA ASP A 83 -0.95 -28.51 -0.36
C ASP A 83 0.06 -28.31 0.79
N LYS A 84 0.24 -27.07 1.27
CA LYS A 84 1.24 -26.70 2.31
C LYS A 84 0.65 -26.48 3.71
N GLY A 85 -0.67 -26.62 3.87
CA GLY A 85 -1.40 -26.25 5.10
C GLY A 85 -1.58 -24.74 5.26
N GLU A 86 -2.03 -24.27 6.42
CA GLU A 86 -2.21 -22.82 6.73
C GLU A 86 -0.89 -22.03 6.83
N GLY A 87 0.22 -22.58 6.32
CA GLY A 87 1.51 -21.90 6.24
C GLY A 87 1.46 -20.69 5.30
N GLU A 88 2.34 -19.73 5.58
CA GLU A 88 2.47 -18.51 4.78
C GLU A 88 2.97 -18.83 3.36
N ILE A 89 2.46 -18.12 2.36
CA ILE A 89 2.94 -18.25 0.98
C ILE A 89 4.36 -17.70 0.93
N GLU A 90 5.33 -18.56 0.63
CA GLU A 90 6.74 -18.18 0.52
C GLU A 90 6.94 -17.17 -0.62
N TRP A 91 7.38 -15.96 -0.26
CA TRP A 91 7.58 -14.87 -1.22
C TRP A 91 8.84 -15.07 -2.04
N ASN A 92 8.73 -14.85 -3.35
CA ASN A 92 9.89 -14.62 -4.21
C ASN A 92 10.40 -13.19 -4.00
N ASP A 93 11.67 -13.03 -3.63
CA ASP A 93 12.28 -11.71 -3.35
C ASP A 93 12.15 -10.73 -4.52
N GLY A 94 12.34 -11.19 -5.75
CA GLY A 94 12.20 -10.34 -6.94
C GLY A 94 10.76 -9.88 -7.19
N LEU A 95 9.78 -10.78 -7.01
CA LEU A 95 8.36 -10.41 -7.11
C LEU A 95 7.94 -9.48 -5.97
N ARG A 96 8.53 -9.66 -4.78
CA ARG A 96 8.27 -8.83 -3.60
C ARG A 96 8.80 -7.41 -3.77
N GLU A 97 10.03 -7.24 -4.24
CA GLU A 97 10.59 -5.89 -4.49
C GLU A 97 9.77 -5.13 -5.54
N LYS A 98 9.38 -5.83 -6.61
CA LYS A 98 8.50 -5.27 -7.65
C LYS A 98 7.14 -4.88 -7.08
N TYR A 99 6.55 -5.73 -6.23
CA TYR A 99 5.30 -5.44 -5.53
C TYR A 99 5.40 -4.18 -4.69
N GLU A 100 6.39 -4.10 -3.80
CA GLU A 100 6.56 -2.99 -2.87
C GLU A 100 6.75 -1.66 -3.62
N THR A 101 7.59 -1.67 -4.66
CA THR A 101 7.84 -0.49 -5.50
C THR A 101 6.57 -0.04 -6.22
N LEU A 102 5.84 -0.98 -6.82
CA LEU A 102 4.66 -0.68 -7.63
C LEU A 102 3.49 -0.21 -6.75
N HIS A 103 3.25 -0.87 -5.61
CA HIS A 103 2.20 -0.49 -4.67
C HIS A 103 2.49 0.83 -3.97
N LYS A 104 3.76 1.18 -3.73
CA LYS A 104 4.13 2.50 -3.24
C LYS A 104 3.72 3.59 -4.23
N LYS A 105 4.12 3.47 -5.50
CA LYS A 105 3.76 4.43 -6.55
C LYS A 105 2.24 4.53 -6.75
N PHE A 106 1.56 3.39 -6.75
CA PHE A 106 0.10 3.36 -6.83
C PHE A 106 -0.55 4.11 -5.67
N SER A 107 -0.09 3.88 -4.44
CA SER A 107 -0.61 4.54 -3.25
C SER A 107 -0.36 6.05 -3.28
N GLU A 108 0.81 6.48 -3.76
CA GLU A 108 1.14 7.88 -3.98
C GLU A 108 0.23 8.52 -5.03
N ALA A 109 0.01 7.86 -6.17
CA ALA A 109 -0.89 8.34 -7.23
C ALA A 109 -2.34 8.43 -6.75
N VAL A 110 -2.83 7.45 -5.98
CA VAL A 110 -4.15 7.50 -5.33
C VAL A 110 -4.24 8.68 -4.36
N LYS A 111 -3.25 8.86 -3.47
CA LYS A 111 -3.22 9.95 -2.48
C LYS A 111 -3.23 11.32 -3.15
N ALA A 112 -2.49 11.47 -4.24
CA ALA A 112 -2.40 12.69 -5.04
C ALA A 112 -3.60 12.90 -5.98
N ARG A 113 -4.45 11.88 -6.18
CA ARG A 113 -5.49 11.83 -7.22
C ARG A 113 -4.91 12.09 -8.62
N ASP A 114 -3.71 11.57 -8.86
CA ASP A 114 -3.01 11.72 -10.14
C ASP A 114 -3.57 10.72 -11.16
N GLU A 115 -4.56 11.17 -11.94
CA GLU A 115 -5.24 10.32 -12.91
C GLU A 115 -4.32 9.85 -14.04
N GLU A 116 -3.34 10.66 -14.44
CA GLU A 116 -2.43 10.29 -15.53
C GLU A 116 -1.44 9.22 -15.06
N GLU A 117 -0.93 9.33 -13.83
CA GLU A 117 -0.09 8.29 -13.25
C GLU A 117 -0.89 7.01 -12.94
N LEU A 118 -2.16 7.13 -12.52
CA LEU A 118 -3.05 5.97 -12.34
C LEU A 118 -3.27 5.20 -13.65
N LYS A 119 -3.55 5.90 -14.76
CA LYS A 119 -3.67 5.28 -16.10
C LYS A 119 -2.40 4.53 -16.51
N ARG A 120 -1.24 5.01 -16.07
CA ARG A 120 0.06 4.36 -16.36
C ARG A 120 0.36 3.17 -15.46
N ILE A 121 0.08 3.27 -14.16
CA ILE A 121 0.44 2.26 -13.16
C ILE A 121 -0.52 1.08 -13.18
N ILE A 122 -1.81 1.32 -13.37
CA ILE A 122 -2.83 0.26 -13.31
C ILE A 122 -2.53 -0.90 -14.28
N PRO A 123 -2.15 -0.67 -15.55
CA PRO A 123 -1.71 -1.75 -16.43
C PRO A 123 -0.58 -2.59 -15.83
N SER A 124 0.44 -1.95 -15.25
CA SER A 124 1.56 -2.63 -14.61
C SER A 124 1.17 -3.42 -13.36
N LEU A 125 0.14 -2.98 -12.61
CA LEU A 125 -0.42 -3.75 -11.50
C LEU A 125 -1.07 -5.04 -11.98
N ILE A 126 -1.84 -4.99 -13.07
CA ILE A 126 -2.44 -6.18 -13.67
C ILE A 126 -1.34 -7.14 -14.14
N ASP A 127 -0.31 -6.63 -14.81
CA ASP A 127 0.81 -7.44 -15.31
C ASP A 127 1.61 -8.09 -14.17
N TRP A 128 1.86 -7.35 -13.08
CA TRP A 128 2.50 -7.93 -11.89
C TRP A 128 1.67 -9.07 -11.27
N GLN A 129 0.35 -8.92 -11.20
CA GLN A 129 -0.53 -9.99 -10.70
C GLN A 129 -0.51 -11.23 -11.59
N LYS A 130 -0.37 -11.05 -12.91
CA LYS A 130 -0.18 -12.17 -13.85
C LYS A 130 1.13 -12.89 -13.62
N GLU A 131 2.23 -12.14 -13.48
CA GLU A 131 3.54 -12.73 -13.17
C GLU A 131 3.52 -13.50 -11.83
N TRP A 132 2.82 -12.95 -10.83
CA TRP A 132 2.60 -13.64 -9.56
C TRP A 132 1.84 -14.95 -9.78
N ASN A 133 0.72 -14.92 -10.50
CA ASN A 133 -0.06 -16.13 -10.79
C ASN A 133 0.78 -17.18 -11.53
N GLU A 134 1.52 -16.78 -12.56
CA GLU A 134 2.38 -17.69 -13.33
C GLU A 134 3.44 -18.36 -12.45
N TYR A 135 4.11 -17.59 -11.59
CA TYR A 135 5.12 -18.10 -10.68
C TYR A 135 4.56 -19.16 -9.72
N TYR A 136 3.44 -18.87 -9.06
CA TYR A 136 2.87 -19.81 -8.07
C TYR A 136 2.10 -20.97 -8.70
N LYS A 137 1.61 -20.80 -9.94
CA LYS A 137 1.03 -21.91 -10.70
C LYS A 137 2.08 -22.97 -11.03
N GLN A 138 3.30 -22.56 -11.36
CA GLN A 138 4.43 -23.50 -11.54
C GLN A 138 4.73 -24.21 -10.22
N LYS A 139 4.80 -23.49 -9.10
CA LYS A 139 5.08 -24.04 -7.76
C LYS A 139 4.00 -24.95 -7.18
N THR A 140 2.77 -24.88 -7.67
CA THR A 140 1.65 -25.74 -7.24
C THR A 140 1.37 -26.88 -8.22
N SER A 141 2.05 -26.93 -9.36
CA SER A 141 1.89 -28.02 -10.35
C SER A 141 2.97 -29.11 -10.22
N GLU A 142 3.97 -28.89 -9.37
CA GLU A 142 4.94 -29.88 -8.88
C GLU A 142 4.35 -30.71 -7.74
#